data_AF-A0A9Q7XJV1-F1
#
_entry.id   AF-A0A9Q7XJV1-F1
#
_cell.length_a   1.000
_cell.length_b   1.000
_cell.length_c   1.000
_cell.angle_alpha   90.00
_cell.angle_beta   90.00
_cell.angle_gamma   90.00
#
_symmetry.space_group_name_H-M   'P 1'
#
loop_
_entity.id
_entity.type
_entity.pdbx_description
1 polymer ?
#
loop_
_entity_poly.entity_id
_entity_poly.type
_entity_poly.pdbx_seq_one_letter_code
_entity_poly.pdbx_strand_id
1 'polypeptide(L)'
;MKECFSRSHALLGLLALTLLASLFRGAGAYEEPEEAINRRRLAELRTFREQYRRTFMYNLAKHPLPIWAGTIGDMATAKNAQAEDVVNKLKAIDAHAKALVLGPFHPKLVEVQLYTIRRKHFDTFSGLAKWIADNFEELVRMEDGGMTASRLQRYQNIRNLAELATDIPHR
;
A
#
# COMPACT_ATOMS: atom_id res chain seq x y z
N MET A 1 -15.43 -44.74 57.38
CA MET A 1 -15.35 -44.63 55.90
C MET A 1 -16.52 -43.81 55.31
N LYS A 2 -16.77 -42.59 55.77
CA LYS A 2 -17.81 -41.69 55.20
C LYS A 2 -17.28 -40.31 54.78
N GLU A 3 -16.09 -39.92 55.25
CA GLU A 3 -15.56 -38.57 55.00
C GLU A 3 -14.76 -38.41 53.69
N CYS A 4 -14.18 -39.48 53.14
CA CYS A 4 -13.48 -39.43 51.85
C CYS A 4 -14.41 -39.29 50.63
N PHE A 5 -15.67 -39.73 50.75
CA PHE A 5 -16.61 -39.72 49.63
C PHE A 5 -17.10 -38.29 49.34
N SER A 6 -17.38 -37.49 50.38
CA SER A 6 -17.92 -36.12 50.21
C SER A 6 -16.90 -35.13 49.61
N ARG A 7 -15.62 -35.17 50.03
CA ARG A 7 -14.57 -34.29 49.49
C ARG A 7 -14.29 -34.52 48.01
N SER A 8 -14.36 -35.77 47.55
CA SER A 8 -14.11 -36.14 46.15
C SER A 8 -15.19 -35.59 45.22
N HIS A 9 -16.45 -35.54 45.67
CA HIS A 9 -17.58 -35.00 44.90
C HIS A 9 -17.56 -33.47 44.85
N ALA A 10 -17.17 -32.81 45.96
CA ALA A 10 -17.00 -31.36 45.99
C ALA A 10 -15.88 -30.90 45.04
N LEU A 11 -14.76 -31.63 44.98
CA LEU A 11 -13.66 -31.36 44.06
C LEU A 11 -14.05 -31.60 42.60
N LEU A 12 -14.76 -32.69 42.29
CA LEU A 12 -15.30 -32.95 40.95
C LEU A 12 -16.30 -31.88 40.50
N GLY A 13 -17.17 -31.42 41.40
CA GLY A 13 -18.11 -30.33 41.14
C GLY A 13 -17.42 -29.01 40.84
N LEU A 14 -16.36 -28.66 41.59
CA LEU A 14 -15.56 -27.47 41.35
C LEU A 14 -14.81 -27.54 40.01
N LEU A 15 -14.27 -28.71 39.67
CA LEU A 15 -13.55 -28.95 38.42
C LEU A 15 -14.50 -28.87 37.21
N ALA A 16 -15.70 -29.43 37.32
CA ALA A 16 -16.75 -29.31 36.32
C ALA A 16 -17.21 -27.85 36.14
N LEU A 17 -17.31 -27.07 37.22
CA LEU A 17 -17.63 -25.64 37.16
C LEU A 17 -16.52 -24.81 36.51
N THR A 18 -15.25 -25.13 36.76
CA THR A 18 -14.12 -24.47 36.07
C THR A 18 -14.05 -24.82 34.58
N LEU A 19 -14.37 -26.07 34.22
CA LEU A 19 -14.48 -26.50 32.83
C LEU A 19 -15.65 -25.79 32.12
N LEU A 20 -16.82 -25.69 32.77
CA LEU A 20 -17.96 -24.93 32.26
C LEU A 20 -17.63 -23.43 32.12
N ALA A 21 -16.97 -22.82 33.11
CA ALA A 21 -16.53 -21.42 33.03
C ALA A 21 -15.51 -21.18 31.90
N SER A 22 -14.66 -22.16 31.60
CA SER A 22 -13.72 -22.09 30.48
C SER A 22 -14.42 -22.17 29.12
N LEU A 23 -15.53 -22.92 29.02
CA LEU A 23 -16.37 -22.99 27.82
C LEU A 23 -17.12 -21.67 27.56
N PHE A 24 -17.57 -20.98 28.61
CA PHE A 24 -18.18 -19.64 28.46
C PHE A 24 -17.15 -18.53 28.18
N ARG A 25 -15.90 -18.69 28.60
CA ARG A 25 -14.81 -17.74 28.28
C ARG A 25 -14.27 -17.91 26.85
N GLY A 26 -14.59 -19.03 26.21
CA GLY A 26 -14.24 -19.39 24.84
C GLY A 26 -15.37 -19.20 23.82
N ALA A 27 -16.46 -18.51 24.18
CA ALA A 27 -17.36 -17.92 23.19
C ALA A 27 -16.57 -16.80 22.50
N GLY A 28 -15.68 -17.18 21.59
CA GLY A 28 -14.98 -16.26 20.71
C GLY A 28 -16.05 -15.38 20.09
N ALA A 29 -15.98 -14.08 20.37
CA ALA A 29 -16.83 -13.09 19.75
C ALA A 29 -16.73 -13.33 18.25
N TYR A 30 -17.76 -13.97 17.69
CA TYR A 30 -17.84 -14.21 16.27
C TYR A 30 -18.04 -12.83 15.67
N GLU A 31 -16.94 -12.26 15.22
CA GLU A 31 -16.98 -11.03 14.46
C GLU A 31 -17.53 -11.38 13.09
N GLU A 32 -18.52 -10.62 12.66
CA GLU A 32 -19.07 -10.79 11.33
C GLU A 32 -17.95 -10.55 10.30
N PRO A 33 -17.79 -11.42 9.28
CA PRO A 33 -16.71 -11.30 8.30
C PRO A 33 -16.60 -9.92 7.65
N GLU A 34 -17.75 -9.25 7.44
CA GLU A 34 -17.83 -7.90 6.89
C GLU A 34 -17.24 -6.83 7.84
N GLU A 35 -17.44 -6.98 9.15
CA GLU A 35 -16.85 -6.08 10.14
C GLU A 35 -15.32 -6.21 10.14
N ALA A 36 -14.80 -7.44 10.07
CA ALA A 36 -13.38 -7.70 9.99
C ALA A 36 -12.75 -7.10 8.71
N ILE A 37 -13.42 -7.24 7.57
CA ILE A 37 -13.00 -6.63 6.29
C ILE A 37 -13.02 -5.10 6.38
N ASN A 38 -14.08 -4.52 6.93
CA ASN A 38 -14.20 -3.07 7.03
C ASN A 38 -13.15 -2.48 7.99
N ARG A 39 -12.88 -3.12 9.13
CA ARG A 39 -11.80 -2.70 10.04
C ARG A 39 -10.44 -2.77 9.36
N ARG A 40 -10.12 -3.86 8.65
CA ARG A 40 -8.89 -3.98 7.88
C ARG A 40 -8.79 -2.88 6.84
N ARG A 41 -9.85 -2.65 6.08
CA ARG A 41 -9.93 -1.59 5.07
C ARG A 41 -9.67 -0.21 5.65
N LEU A 42 -10.27 0.12 6.79
CA LEU A 42 -10.05 1.39 7.47
C LEU A 42 -8.61 1.55 7.98
N ALA A 43 -7.99 0.46 8.47
CA ALA A 43 -6.60 0.44 8.89
C ALA A 43 -5.64 0.69 7.71
N GLU A 44 -5.80 -0.03 6.60
CA GLU A 44 -4.95 0.16 5.41
C GLU A 44 -5.10 1.56 4.81
N LEU A 45 -6.33 2.08 4.75
CA LEU A 45 -6.57 3.46 4.31
C LEU A 45 -5.90 4.49 5.21
N ARG A 46 -5.85 4.25 6.53
CA ARG A 46 -5.14 5.14 7.45
C ARG A 46 -3.65 5.13 7.14
N THR A 47 -3.04 3.96 7.03
CA THR A 47 -1.62 3.78 6.69
C THR A 47 -1.27 4.46 5.37
N PHE A 48 -2.06 4.22 4.31
CA PHE A 48 -1.87 4.86 3.01
C PHE A 48 -1.91 6.39 3.12
N ARG A 49 -2.91 6.95 3.82
CA ARG A 49 -3.10 8.40 3.94
C ARG A 49 -1.98 9.06 4.74
N GLU A 50 -1.49 8.41 5.78
CA GLU A 50 -0.35 8.89 6.56
C GLU A 50 0.92 8.91 5.71
N GLN A 51 1.20 7.83 4.99
CA GLN A 51 2.36 7.76 4.10
C GLN A 51 2.28 8.79 2.97
N TYR A 52 1.09 8.96 2.38
CA TYR A 52 0.83 10.00 1.37
C TYR A 52 1.22 11.39 1.90
N ARG A 53 0.71 11.79 3.07
CA ARG A 53 0.96 13.13 3.62
C ARG A 53 2.42 13.37 3.98
N ARG A 54 3.09 12.35 4.53
CA ARG A 54 4.52 12.44 4.89
C ARG A 54 5.41 12.59 3.65
N THR A 55 5.06 11.88 2.58
CA THR A 55 5.88 11.79 1.37
C THR A 55 5.61 12.94 0.40
N PHE A 56 4.35 13.33 0.27
CA PHE A 56 3.88 14.30 -0.71
C PHE A 56 3.15 15.42 0.03
N MET A 57 3.87 16.51 0.33
CA MET A 57 3.32 17.72 0.96
C MET A 57 2.45 18.53 -0.01
N TYR A 58 1.53 17.89 -0.72
CA TYR A 58 0.59 18.59 -1.58
C TYR A 58 -0.50 19.24 -0.75
N ASN A 59 -0.77 20.52 -1.02
CA ASN A 59 -1.98 21.16 -0.52
C ASN A 59 -3.18 20.58 -1.28
N LEU A 60 -3.82 19.59 -0.67
CA LEU A 60 -4.98 18.88 -1.25
C LEU A 60 -6.19 19.80 -1.51
N ALA A 61 -6.24 20.98 -0.87
CA ALA A 61 -7.27 21.98 -1.13
C ALA A 61 -7.06 22.75 -2.45
N LYS A 62 -5.82 22.77 -2.99
CA LYS A 62 -5.49 23.43 -4.27
C LYS A 62 -5.64 22.53 -5.49
N HIS A 63 -5.80 21.22 -5.30
CA HIS A 63 -5.95 20.25 -6.39
C HIS A 63 -7.18 19.36 -6.15
N PRO A 64 -8.40 19.93 -6.26
CA PRO A 64 -9.63 19.24 -5.86
C PRO A 64 -10.10 18.14 -6.84
N LEU A 65 -9.49 18.03 -8.03
CA LEU A 65 -9.92 17.09 -9.07
C LEU A 65 -8.78 16.17 -9.53
N PRO A 66 -9.04 14.87 -9.70
CA PRO A 66 -8.05 13.93 -10.21
C PRO A 66 -7.82 14.11 -11.70
N ILE A 67 -6.55 14.23 -12.09
CA ILE A 67 -6.13 14.01 -13.48
C ILE A 67 -6.06 12.50 -13.67
N TRP A 68 -6.98 11.94 -14.47
CA TRP A 68 -6.92 10.54 -14.88
C TRP A 68 -5.76 10.39 -15.88
N ALA A 69 -4.58 10.00 -15.38
CA ALA A 69 -3.43 9.76 -16.24
C ALA A 69 -3.55 8.39 -16.92
N GLY A 70 -3.48 8.39 -18.26
CA GLY A 70 -3.36 7.18 -19.06
C GLY A 70 -2.13 6.36 -18.68
N THR A 71 -2.23 5.06 -18.94
CA THR A 71 -1.23 4.03 -18.66
C THR A 71 0.14 4.39 -19.21
N ILE A 72 1.18 4.31 -18.37
CA ILE A 72 2.59 4.41 -18.79
C ILE A 72 2.94 3.11 -19.52
N GLY A 73 2.76 3.08 -20.84
CA GLY A 73 2.99 1.90 -21.70
C GLY A 73 4.38 1.83 -22.37
N ASP A 74 5.12 2.93 -22.45
CA ASP A 74 6.16 3.06 -23.49
C ASP A 74 7.60 3.07 -22.95
N MET A 75 7.99 2.08 -22.15
CA MET A 75 9.40 1.93 -21.72
C MET A 75 10.15 0.77 -22.36
N ALA A 76 9.49 -0.12 -23.09
CA ALA A 76 10.17 -1.22 -23.77
C ALA A 76 11.11 -0.72 -24.91
N THR A 77 10.97 0.52 -25.37
CA THR A 77 11.64 1.05 -26.56
C THR A 77 12.87 1.92 -26.27
N ALA A 78 13.21 2.18 -25.01
CA ALA A 78 14.32 3.10 -24.66
C ALA A 78 15.73 2.52 -24.88
N LYS A 79 15.85 1.22 -25.18
CA LYS A 79 17.15 0.53 -25.29
C LYS A 79 18.05 1.01 -26.45
N ASN A 80 17.49 1.75 -27.41
CA ASN A 80 18.19 2.27 -28.60
C ASN A 80 18.00 3.79 -28.81
N ALA A 81 17.57 4.52 -27.77
CA ALA A 81 17.30 5.95 -27.85
C ALA A 81 18.59 6.77 -27.63
N GLN A 82 18.77 7.86 -28.38
CA GLN A 82 19.81 8.86 -28.09
C GLN A 82 19.63 9.41 -26.67
N ALA A 83 20.71 9.79 -25.99
CA ALA A 83 20.67 10.25 -24.59
C ALA A 83 19.61 11.34 -24.32
N GLU A 84 19.45 12.29 -25.26
CA GLU A 84 18.46 13.37 -25.16
C GLU A 84 17.01 12.87 -25.29
N ASP A 85 16.77 11.81 -26.06
CA ASP A 85 15.46 11.15 -26.16
C ASP A 85 15.11 10.41 -24.85
N VAL A 86 16.11 9.80 -24.18
CA VAL A 86 15.92 9.17 -22.87
C VAL A 86 15.54 10.19 -21.80
N VAL A 87 16.31 11.28 -21.67
CA VAL A 87 16.04 12.32 -20.65
C VAL A 87 14.68 13.00 -20.90
N ASN A 88 14.31 13.26 -22.15
CA ASN A 88 13.02 13.86 -22.47
C ASN A 88 11.83 12.92 -22.17
N LYS A 89 11.96 11.62 -22.46
CA LYS A 89 10.96 10.61 -22.06
C LYS A 89 10.81 10.53 -20.55
N LEU A 90 11.92 10.56 -19.83
CA LEU A 90 11.92 10.58 -18.36
C LEU A 90 11.21 11.82 -17.79
N LYS A 91 11.40 13.01 -18.36
CA LYS A 91 10.64 14.22 -17.99
C LYS A 91 9.13 14.07 -18.25
N ALA A 92 8.73 13.45 -19.36
CA ALA A 92 7.32 13.15 -19.62
C ALA A 92 6.75 12.20 -18.56
N ILE A 93 7.50 11.16 -18.19
CA ILE A 93 7.12 10.23 -17.11
C ILE A 93 6.98 10.98 -15.78
N ASP A 94 7.83 11.96 -15.46
CA ASP A 94 7.66 12.75 -14.23
C ASP A 94 6.34 13.53 -14.19
N ALA A 95 5.91 14.07 -15.33
CA ALA A 95 4.63 14.76 -15.42
C ALA A 95 3.46 13.80 -15.15
N HIS A 96 3.52 12.58 -15.72
CA HIS A 96 2.54 11.54 -15.45
C HIS A 96 2.58 11.04 -14.00
N ALA A 97 3.77 10.86 -13.44
CA ALA A 97 3.97 10.46 -12.05
C ALA A 97 3.36 11.49 -11.08
N LYS A 98 3.55 12.78 -11.36
CA LYS A 98 2.91 13.86 -10.61
C LYS A 98 1.38 13.82 -10.73
N ALA A 99 0.86 13.63 -11.94
CA ALA A 99 -0.58 13.50 -12.17
C ALA A 99 -1.18 12.31 -11.41
N LEU A 100 -0.47 11.17 -11.36
CA LEU A 100 -0.89 9.99 -10.61
C LEU A 100 -1.05 10.28 -9.11
N VAL A 101 -0.06 10.95 -8.52
CA VAL A 101 -0.07 11.31 -7.09
C VAL A 101 -1.19 12.30 -6.75
N LEU A 102 -1.47 13.25 -7.65
CA LEU A 102 -2.53 14.23 -7.45
C LEU A 102 -3.94 13.67 -7.76
N GLY A 103 -4.03 12.62 -8.57
CA GLY A 103 -5.29 12.04 -9.01
C GLY A 103 -5.55 10.66 -8.39
N PRO A 104 -5.30 9.55 -9.10
CA PRO A 104 -5.62 8.21 -8.62
C PRO A 104 -5.13 7.92 -7.19
N PHE A 105 -3.90 8.32 -6.83
CA PHE A 105 -3.36 8.09 -5.48
C PHE A 105 -3.80 9.11 -4.43
N HIS A 106 -4.68 10.05 -4.79
CA HIS A 106 -5.23 10.98 -3.83
C HIS A 106 -5.95 10.21 -2.69
N PRO A 107 -5.78 10.62 -1.41
CA PRO A 107 -6.39 10.01 -0.22
C PRO A 107 -7.89 9.69 -0.27
N LYS A 108 -8.63 10.39 -1.14
CA LYS A 108 -10.09 10.23 -1.33
C LYS A 108 -10.47 9.34 -2.52
N LEU A 109 -9.49 8.93 -3.34
CA LEU A 109 -9.74 8.27 -4.63
C LEU A 109 -9.06 6.91 -4.75
N VAL A 110 -8.01 6.65 -3.96
CA VAL A 110 -7.30 5.36 -4.03
C VAL A 110 -8.22 4.14 -3.83
N GLU A 111 -9.25 4.27 -2.99
CA GLU A 111 -10.19 3.20 -2.68
C GLU A 111 -11.17 2.90 -3.83
N VAL A 112 -11.43 3.86 -4.72
CA VAL A 112 -12.34 3.65 -5.86
C VAL A 112 -11.66 2.98 -7.04
N GLN A 113 -10.33 2.92 -7.05
CA GLN A 113 -9.59 2.21 -8.08
C GLN A 113 -9.81 0.70 -8.00
N LEU A 114 -9.76 0.01 -9.13
CA LEU A 114 -9.69 -1.46 -9.16
C LEU A 114 -8.32 -1.93 -8.68
N TYR A 115 -8.25 -3.09 -8.02
CA TYR A 115 -7.02 -3.70 -7.50
C TYR A 115 -6.05 -3.94 -8.64
N THR A 116 -6.55 -4.40 -9.79
CA THR A 116 -5.76 -4.60 -11.00
C THR A 116 -5.08 -3.31 -11.47
N ILE A 117 -5.71 -2.15 -11.29
CA ILE A 117 -5.14 -0.84 -11.61
C ILE A 117 -4.08 -0.45 -10.57
N ARG A 118 -4.39 -0.59 -9.28
CA ARG A 118 -3.42 -0.34 -8.19
C ARG A 118 -2.17 -1.21 -8.35
N ARG A 119 -2.35 -2.48 -8.71
CA ARG A 119 -1.26 -3.42 -8.96
C ARG A 119 -0.41 -3.02 -10.17
N LYS A 120 -1.03 -2.62 -11.28
CA LYS A 120 -0.30 -2.08 -12.43
C LYS A 120 0.56 -0.88 -12.05
N HIS A 121 0.05 0.05 -11.24
CA HIS A 121 0.86 1.17 -10.76
C HIS A 121 2.06 0.70 -9.94
N PHE A 122 1.88 -0.27 -9.04
CA PHE A 122 2.98 -0.85 -8.27
C PHE A 122 4.03 -1.49 -9.17
N ASP A 123 3.62 -2.31 -10.14
CA ASP A 123 4.54 -3.00 -11.04
C ASP A 123 5.31 -1.98 -11.93
N THR A 124 4.62 -0.96 -12.45
CA THR A 124 5.23 0.12 -13.24
C THR A 124 6.29 0.88 -12.44
N PHE A 125 5.96 1.34 -11.23
CA PHE A 125 6.91 2.14 -10.44
C PHE A 125 8.02 1.29 -9.81
N SER A 126 7.78 -0.01 -9.61
CA SER A 126 8.85 -0.98 -9.28
C SER A 126 9.83 -1.11 -10.44
N GLY A 127 9.34 -1.30 -11.67
CA GLY A 127 10.15 -1.36 -12.87
C GLY A 127 10.93 -0.07 -13.12
N LEU A 128 10.28 1.10 -12.99
CA LEU A 128 10.90 2.42 -13.13
C LEU A 128 12.04 2.63 -12.13
N ALA A 129 11.78 2.40 -10.84
CA ALA A 129 12.78 2.60 -9.79
C ALA A 129 13.96 1.63 -9.98
N LYS A 130 13.70 0.38 -10.36
CA LYS A 130 14.74 -0.58 -10.68
C LYS A 130 15.56 -0.16 -11.89
N TRP A 131 14.91 0.25 -12.98
CA TRP A 131 15.61 0.66 -14.20
C TRP A 131 16.51 1.87 -13.96
N ILE A 132 16.05 2.88 -13.21
CA ILE A 132 16.92 4.01 -12.85
C ILE A 132 18.09 3.55 -11.98
N ALA A 133 17.85 2.69 -10.99
CA ALA A 133 18.92 2.19 -10.13
C ALA A 133 19.96 1.38 -10.92
N ASP A 134 19.52 0.50 -11.83
CA ASP A 134 20.39 -0.33 -12.65
C ASP A 134 21.21 0.50 -13.67
N ASN A 135 20.69 1.66 -14.11
CA ASN A 135 21.32 2.54 -15.10
C ASN A 135 21.79 3.87 -14.50
N PHE A 136 21.97 3.94 -13.17
CA PHE A 136 22.16 5.19 -12.45
C PHE A 136 23.36 5.98 -12.97
N GLU A 137 24.53 5.34 -13.06
CA GLU A 137 25.77 5.96 -13.53
C GLU A 137 25.69 6.48 -14.97
N GLU A 138 24.96 5.78 -15.83
CA GLU A 138 24.74 6.21 -17.21
C GLU A 138 23.83 7.44 -17.26
N LEU A 139 22.76 7.44 -16.46
CA LEU A 139 21.87 8.60 -16.33
C LEU A 139 22.59 9.82 -15.76
N VAL A 140 23.48 9.65 -14.77
CA VAL A 140 24.32 10.76 -14.25
C VAL A 140 25.28 11.34 -15.30
N ARG A 141 25.63 10.57 -16.35
CA ARG A 141 26.40 11.12 -17.48
C ARG A 141 25.51 11.87 -18.48
N MET A 142 24.22 11.53 -18.55
CA MET A 142 23.25 12.14 -19.46
C MET A 142 22.53 13.35 -18.86
N GLU A 143 22.33 13.37 -17.54
CA GLU A 143 21.70 14.44 -16.76
C GLU A 143 22.45 14.67 -15.44
N ASP A 144 22.08 15.70 -14.67
CA ASP A 144 22.67 15.99 -13.37
C ASP A 144 22.44 14.86 -12.34
N GLY A 145 23.47 14.51 -11.56
CA GLY A 145 23.36 13.43 -10.57
C GLY A 145 22.34 13.69 -9.46
N GLY A 146 22.13 14.95 -9.09
CA GLY A 146 21.07 15.35 -8.16
C GLY A 146 19.68 15.14 -8.75
N MET A 147 19.51 15.38 -10.06
CA MET A 147 18.26 15.09 -10.78
C MET A 147 17.98 13.59 -10.84
N THR A 148 18.96 12.76 -11.20
CA THR A 148 18.78 11.30 -11.25
C THR A 148 18.45 10.73 -9.87
N ALA A 149 19.14 11.15 -8.81
CA ALA A 149 18.86 10.75 -7.44
C ALA A 149 17.45 11.17 -7.00
N SER A 150 17.06 12.41 -7.29
CA SER A 150 15.72 12.93 -6.97
C SER A 150 14.61 12.16 -7.71
N ARG A 151 14.86 11.78 -8.97
CA ARG A 151 13.95 10.98 -9.79
C ARG A 151 13.80 9.57 -9.24
N LEU A 152 14.91 8.90 -8.90
CA LEU A 152 14.90 7.59 -8.27
C LEU A 152 14.08 7.61 -6.98
N GLN A 153 14.36 8.55 -6.08
CA GLN A 153 13.63 8.71 -4.83
C GLN A 153 12.13 8.92 -5.07
N ARG A 154 11.77 9.76 -6.05
CA ARG A 154 10.37 10.02 -6.41
C ARG A 154 9.66 8.74 -6.86
N TYR A 155 10.28 7.94 -7.72
CA TYR A 155 9.66 6.71 -8.21
C TYR A 155 9.57 5.63 -7.13
N GLN A 156 10.58 5.53 -6.24
CA GLN A 156 10.51 4.66 -5.06
C GLN A 156 9.39 5.08 -4.11
N ASN A 157 9.23 6.39 -3.87
CA ASN A 157 8.14 6.93 -3.06
C ASN A 157 6.76 6.59 -3.63
N ILE A 158 6.58 6.72 -4.95
CA ILE A 158 5.33 6.36 -5.63
C ILE A 158 5.11 4.85 -5.61
N ARG A 159 6.15 4.04 -5.82
CA ARG A 159 6.10 2.57 -5.69
C ARG A 159 5.61 2.15 -4.31
N ASN A 160 6.21 2.67 -3.24
CA ASN A 160 5.84 2.31 -1.87
C ASN A 160 4.37 2.71 -1.59
N LEU A 161 3.93 3.85 -2.11
CA LEU A 161 2.54 4.25 -2.00
C LEU A 161 1.60 3.33 -2.79
N ALA A 162 2.02 2.90 -3.99
CA ALA A 162 1.27 1.95 -4.81
C ALA A 162 1.15 0.58 -4.14
N GLU A 163 2.20 0.11 -3.47
CA GLU A 163 2.21 -1.13 -2.69
C GLU A 163 1.14 -1.10 -1.60
N LEU A 164 1.14 -0.07 -0.76
CA LEU A 164 0.10 0.15 0.26
C LEU A 164 -1.30 0.21 -0.36
N ALA A 165 -1.43 0.76 -1.56
CA ALA A 165 -2.70 0.80 -2.28
C ALA A 165 -3.21 -0.61 -2.62
N THR A 166 -2.32 -1.56 -2.93
CA THR A 166 -2.70 -2.94 -3.25
C THR A 166 -3.27 -3.70 -2.06
N ASP A 167 -2.91 -3.31 -0.84
CA ASP A 167 -3.41 -3.96 0.39
C ASP A 167 -4.81 -3.50 0.80
N ILE A 168 -5.30 -2.39 0.25
CA ILE A 168 -6.64 -1.86 0.52
C ILE A 168 -7.69 -2.83 -0.07
N PRO A 169 -8.53 -3.47 0.77
CA PRO A 169 -9.60 -4.33 0.31
C PRO A 169 -10.59 -3.58 -0.58
N HIS A 170 -11.15 -4.28 -1.56
CA HIS A 170 -12.26 -3.74 -2.34
C HIS A 170 -13.51 -3.55 -1.50
N ARG A 171 -14.29 -2.55 -1.90
CA ARG A 171 -15.63 -2.34 -1.40
C ARG A 171 -16.61 -3.14 -2.24
#